data_AF-A0A7K5Q2M9-F1
#
_entry.id   AF-A0A7K5Q2M9-F1
#
_cell.length_a   1.000
_cell.length_b   1.000
_cell.length_c   1.000
_cell.angle_alpha   90.00
_cell.angle_beta   90.00
_cell.angle_gamma   90.00
#
_symmetry.space_group_name_H-M   'P 1'
#
loop_
_entity.id
_entity.type
_entity.pdbx_description
1 polymer ?
#
loop_
_entity_poly.entity_id
_entity_poly.type
_entity_poly.pdbx_seq_one_letter_code
_entity_poly.pdbx_strand_id
1 'polypeptide(L)'
;QVSELVQFLLVKDQKKIPIKRADMLKNVIREYRDAYSEIVNRAGKTLQEVFGLQLVEIDSKRHTYILINNLPHAEGKYLCRDEEKEKMGLLLIILSFIFMKGNSVKDSALWEFLHLLHVYPGKQHQVFGDVRKLVTDEFVRQKYLEITPIPLTDPPEFKYQWGPRAEKEISKKDVLNAVAKIQGKDPTFWASQYSEAAA
;
A
#
# COMPACT_ATOMS: atom_id res chain seq x y z
N GLN A 1 -16.16 21.96 10.42
CA GLN A 1 -15.88 20.54 10.72
C GLN A 1 -15.82 19.61 9.50
N VAL A 2 -16.88 19.46 8.69
CA VAL A 2 -16.82 18.52 7.53
C VAL A 2 -15.73 18.94 6.52
N SER A 3 -15.72 20.20 6.09
CA SER A 3 -14.68 20.73 5.18
C SER A 3 -13.27 20.66 5.77
N GLU A 4 -13.12 21.01 7.06
CA GLU A 4 -11.83 20.87 7.78
C GLU A 4 -11.35 19.42 7.85
N LEU A 5 -12.27 18.45 8.05
CA LEU A 5 -11.92 17.04 8.06
C LEU A 5 -11.46 16.59 6.67
N VAL A 6 -12.15 17.01 5.61
CA VAL A 6 -11.72 16.74 4.23
C VAL A 6 -10.31 17.27 3.97
N GLN A 7 -10.04 18.54 4.30
CA GLN A 7 -8.71 19.13 4.15
C GLN A 7 -7.65 18.39 4.96
N PHE A 8 -7.96 18.05 6.21
CA PHE A 8 -7.07 17.27 7.08
C PHE A 8 -6.74 15.90 6.46
N LEU A 9 -7.74 15.17 5.95
CA LEU A 9 -7.56 13.87 5.32
C LEU A 9 -6.68 13.96 4.08
N LEU A 10 -6.91 14.95 3.21
CA LEU A 10 -6.10 15.19 2.01
C LEU A 10 -4.63 15.47 2.35
N VAL A 11 -4.36 16.31 3.36
CA VAL A 11 -2.99 16.63 3.80
C VAL A 11 -2.31 15.40 4.40
N LYS A 12 -3.02 14.59 5.19
CA LYS A 12 -2.46 13.38 5.77
C LYS A 12 -2.12 12.31 4.73
N ASP A 13 -2.93 12.20 3.67
CA ASP A 13 -2.69 11.19 2.64
C ASP A 13 -1.48 11.49 1.74
N GLN A 14 -0.97 12.73 1.70
CA GLN A 14 0.24 13.07 0.93
C GLN A 14 1.44 12.20 1.30
N LYS A 15 1.59 11.84 2.58
CA LYS A 15 2.69 10.96 3.04
C LYS A 15 2.36 9.47 2.95
N LYS A 16 1.14 9.14 2.50
CA LYS A 16 0.58 7.78 2.49
C LYS A 16 0.71 7.07 3.85
N ILE A 17 0.61 7.81 4.95
CA ILE A 17 0.56 7.21 6.30
C ILE A 17 -0.91 7.00 6.67
N PRO A 18 -1.30 5.81 7.17
CA PRO A 18 -2.67 5.58 7.62
C PRO A 18 -3.11 6.59 8.69
N ILE A 19 -4.34 7.08 8.54
CA ILE A 19 -4.96 8.08 9.40
C ILE A 19 -5.66 7.37 10.55
N LYS A 20 -5.34 7.73 11.80
CA LYS A 20 -5.98 7.18 12.99
C LYS A 20 -7.27 7.94 13.33
N ARG A 21 -8.30 7.22 13.77
CA ARG A 21 -9.52 7.83 14.36
C ARG A 21 -9.21 8.81 15.47
N ALA A 22 -8.28 8.45 16.35
CA ALA A 22 -7.85 9.31 17.45
C ALA A 22 -7.30 10.66 16.96
N ASP A 23 -6.61 10.70 15.82
CA ASP A 23 -6.07 11.94 15.26
C ASP A 23 -7.18 12.81 14.65
N MET A 24 -8.17 12.21 13.99
CA MET A 24 -9.36 12.94 13.49
C MET A 24 -10.15 13.56 14.64
N LEU A 25 -10.35 12.77 15.72
CA LEU A 25 -11.02 13.21 16.93
C LEU A 25 -10.28 14.36 17.62
N LYS A 26 -8.96 14.23 17.79
CA LYS A 26 -8.16 15.22 18.52
C LYS A 26 -7.99 16.53 17.74
N ASN A 27 -7.73 16.46 16.44
CA ASN A 27 -7.32 17.65 15.69
C ASN A 27 -8.51 18.43 15.11
N VAL A 28 -9.58 17.74 14.69
CA VAL A 28 -10.69 18.34 13.93
C VAL A 28 -12.01 18.29 14.71
N ILE A 29 -12.44 17.11 15.17
CA ILE A 29 -13.79 16.94 15.72
C ILE A 29 -13.92 17.49 17.15
N ARG A 30 -12.87 17.31 17.97
CA ARG A 30 -12.69 17.84 19.33
C ARG A 30 -13.87 17.57 20.25
N GLU A 31 -14.79 18.53 20.34
CA GLU A 31 -15.94 18.56 21.25
C GLU A 31 -17.16 17.84 20.66
N TYR A 32 -17.24 17.70 19.34
CA TYR A 32 -18.38 17.13 18.62
C TYR A 32 -18.28 15.61 18.46
N ARG A 33 -17.83 14.91 19.51
CA ARG A 33 -17.54 13.47 19.45
C ARG A 33 -18.78 12.63 19.17
N ASP A 34 -19.93 13.06 19.67
CA ASP A 34 -21.22 12.37 19.49
C ASP A 34 -21.68 12.42 18.03
N ALA A 35 -21.28 13.45 17.29
CA ALA A 35 -21.56 13.60 15.85
C ALA A 35 -20.46 12.99 14.95
N TYR A 36 -19.49 12.25 15.51
CA TYR A 36 -18.34 11.71 14.76
C TYR A 36 -18.77 10.98 13.48
N SER A 37 -19.70 10.03 13.61
CA SER A 37 -20.13 9.17 12.50
C SER A 37 -20.75 9.98 11.38
N GLU A 38 -21.55 11.00 11.71
CA GLU A 38 -22.17 11.87 10.73
C GLU A 38 -21.14 12.76 10.02
N ILE A 39 -20.20 13.34 10.76
CA ILE A 39 -19.13 14.19 10.20
C ILE A 39 -18.26 13.39 9.24
N VAL A 40 -17.84 12.18 9.63
CA VAL A 40 -17.00 11.30 8.80
C VAL A 40 -17.76 10.83 7.57
N ASN A 41 -19.05 10.45 7.71
CA ASN A 41 -19.86 10.04 6.57
C ASN A 41 -20.04 11.18 5.54
N ARG A 42 -20.32 12.40 6.01
CA ARG A 42 -20.43 13.58 5.13
C ARG A 42 -19.09 13.93 4.47
N ALA A 43 -17.99 13.84 5.21
CA ALA A 43 -16.64 14.07 4.66
C ALA A 43 -16.26 13.00 3.64
N GLY A 44 -16.58 11.73 3.89
CA GLY A 44 -16.37 10.62 2.97
C GLY A 44 -17.13 10.79 1.65
N LYS A 45 -18.41 11.21 1.71
CA LYS A 45 -19.19 11.55 0.52
C LYS A 45 -18.55 12.70 -0.27
N THR A 46 -18.12 13.75 0.42
CA THR A 46 -17.46 14.89 -0.21
C THR A 46 -16.15 14.48 -0.90
N LEU A 47 -15.34 13.63 -0.26
CA LEU A 47 -14.12 13.07 -0.86
C LEU A 47 -14.41 12.30 -2.13
N GLN A 48 -15.47 11.49 -2.13
CA GLN A 48 -15.85 10.68 -3.28
C GLN A 48 -16.40 11.53 -4.43
N GLU A 49 -17.34 12.43 -4.14
CA GLU A 49 -18.06 13.22 -5.15
C GLU A 49 -17.20 14.35 -5.76
N VAL A 50 -16.35 14.99 -4.95
CA VAL A 50 -15.56 16.16 -5.39
C VAL A 50 -14.16 15.77 -5.83
N PHE A 51 -13.53 14.80 -5.15
CA PHE A 51 -12.12 14.44 -5.37
C PHE A 51 -11.93 13.04 -5.98
N GLY A 52 -12.98 12.22 -6.09
CA GLY A 52 -12.86 10.83 -6.54
C GLY A 52 -12.12 9.91 -5.56
N LEU A 53 -11.97 10.33 -4.30
CA LEU A 53 -11.25 9.60 -3.27
C LEU A 53 -12.21 8.90 -2.32
N GLN A 54 -11.92 7.66 -1.95
CA GLN A 54 -12.68 6.90 -0.97
C GLN A 54 -11.89 6.77 0.34
N LEU A 55 -12.53 7.10 1.45
CA LEU A 55 -12.01 6.81 2.79
C LEU A 55 -12.32 5.35 3.15
N VAL A 56 -11.28 4.53 3.36
CA VAL A 56 -11.41 3.09 3.62
C VAL A 56 -10.74 2.74 4.95
N GLU A 57 -11.43 1.97 5.79
CA GLU A 57 -10.86 1.42 7.03
C GLU A 57 -10.05 0.15 6.71
N ILE A 58 -8.80 0.11 7.16
CA ILE A 58 -7.88 -1.01 6.92
C ILE A 58 -7.59 -1.85 8.18
N ASP A 59 -7.89 -1.30 9.37
CA ASP A 59 -7.79 -2.01 10.64
C ASP A 59 -8.90 -1.51 11.57
N SER A 60 -9.90 -2.36 11.80
CA SER A 60 -11.05 -2.06 12.66
C SER A 60 -10.72 -2.08 14.15
N LYS A 61 -9.65 -2.78 14.57
CA LYS A 61 -9.23 -2.83 15.97
C LYS A 61 -8.50 -1.54 16.37
N ARG A 62 -7.69 -1.01 15.45
CA ARG A 62 -6.93 0.23 15.66
C ARG A 62 -7.63 1.47 15.12
N HIS A 63 -8.74 1.30 14.41
CA HIS A 63 -9.47 2.34 13.69
C HIS A 63 -8.54 3.19 12.83
N THR A 64 -7.84 2.54 11.90
CA THR A 64 -6.97 3.21 10.92
C THR A 64 -7.55 3.19 9.53
N TYR A 65 -7.45 4.32 8.84
CA TYR A 65 -8.04 4.58 7.54
C TYR A 65 -6.99 5.00 6.53
N ILE A 66 -7.27 4.81 5.25
CA ILE A 66 -6.51 5.32 4.12
C ILE A 66 -7.45 6.02 3.13
N LEU A 67 -6.89 6.87 2.27
CA LEU A 67 -7.60 7.32 1.08
C LEU A 67 -7.16 6.49 -0.11
N ILE A 68 -8.13 5.96 -0.84
CA ILE A 68 -7.94 5.22 -2.09
C ILE A 68 -8.48 6.07 -3.21
N ASN A 69 -7.78 6.07 -4.35
CA ASN A 69 -8.27 6.73 -5.54
C ASN A 69 -9.09 5.74 -6.38
N ASN A 70 -10.38 6.04 -6.56
CA ASN A 70 -11.30 5.22 -7.34
C ASN A 70 -11.47 5.73 -8.76
N LEU A 71 -10.81 6.83 -9.14
CA LEU A 71 -10.82 7.27 -10.52
C LEU A 71 -10.10 6.21 -11.38
N PRO A 72 -10.69 5.80 -12.51
CA PRO A 72 -9.99 4.93 -13.45
C PRO A 72 -8.64 5.57 -13.74
N HIS A 73 -7.59 4.75 -13.71
CA HIS A 73 -6.21 5.17 -13.90
C HIS A 73 -6.10 5.88 -15.25
N ALA A 74 -6.35 7.19 -15.27
CA ALA A 74 -6.21 8.01 -16.45
C ALA A 74 -4.73 7.96 -16.77
N GLU A 75 -4.39 7.30 -17.87
CA GLU A 75 -3.04 7.04 -18.33
C GLU A 75 -2.14 8.26 -18.04
N GLY A 76 -1.30 8.12 -17.01
CA GLY A 76 -0.14 8.98 -16.79
C GLY A 76 -0.34 10.38 -16.19
N LYS A 77 -1.46 10.76 -15.56
CA LYS A 77 -1.57 12.11 -14.92
C LYS A 77 -2.05 12.12 -13.48
N TYR A 78 -1.24 11.54 -12.58
CA TYR A 78 -1.20 12.00 -11.20
C TYR A 78 -0.12 13.06 -11.04
N LEU A 79 -0.43 14.13 -10.30
CA LEU A 79 0.51 15.15 -9.81
C LEU A 79 1.44 14.57 -8.71
N CYS A 80 1.83 13.30 -8.83
CA CYS A 80 2.85 12.69 -7.97
C CYS A 80 4.23 13.10 -8.49
N ARG A 81 5.15 13.38 -7.58
CA ARG A 81 6.55 13.67 -7.92
C ARG A 81 7.12 12.47 -8.66
N ASP A 82 8.02 12.69 -9.62
CA ASP A 82 8.59 11.59 -10.41
C ASP A 82 9.28 10.55 -9.51
N GLU A 83 9.94 10.99 -8.43
CA GLU A 83 10.50 10.11 -7.38
C GLU A 83 9.46 9.20 -6.70
N GLU A 84 8.24 9.69 -6.45
CA GLU A 84 7.16 8.90 -5.84
C GLU A 84 6.67 7.84 -6.82
N LYS A 85 6.59 8.17 -8.11
CA LYS A 85 6.22 7.21 -9.16
C LYS A 85 7.26 6.10 -9.27
N GLU A 86 8.54 6.43 -9.19
CA GLU A 86 9.64 5.46 -9.24
C GLU A 86 9.59 4.52 -8.02
N LYS A 87 9.42 5.06 -6.81
CA LYS A 87 9.22 4.25 -5.59
C LYS A 87 8.01 3.33 -5.70
N MET A 88 6.89 3.82 -6.25
CA MET A 88 5.71 2.99 -6.50
C MET A 88 5.99 1.88 -7.52
N GLY A 89 6.81 2.14 -8.53
CA GLY A 89 7.27 1.11 -9.47
C GLY A 89 8.04 -0.02 -8.77
N LEU A 90 9.00 0.33 -7.91
CA LEU A 90 9.73 -0.65 -7.11
C LEU A 90 8.80 -1.43 -6.17
N LEU A 91 7.85 -0.74 -5.52
CA LEU A 91 6.86 -1.38 -4.67
C LEU A 91 6.02 -2.42 -5.44
N LEU A 92 5.53 -2.07 -6.64
CA LEU A 92 4.76 -2.99 -7.48
C LEU A 92 5.58 -4.21 -7.87
N ILE A 93 6.88 -4.05 -8.17
CA ILE A 93 7.78 -5.18 -8.46
C ILE A 93 7.90 -6.11 -7.24
N ILE A 94 8.11 -5.55 -6.04
CA ILE A 94 8.20 -6.33 -4.79
C ILE A 94 6.88 -7.08 -4.52
N LEU A 95 5.75 -6.39 -4.59
CA LEU A 95 4.43 -6.99 -4.38
C LEU A 95 4.13 -8.09 -5.40
N SER A 96 4.51 -7.88 -6.66
CA SER A 96 4.41 -8.90 -7.71
C SER A 96 5.23 -10.14 -7.35
N PHE A 97 6.49 -9.97 -6.94
CA PHE A 97 7.32 -11.09 -6.53
C PHE A 97 6.74 -11.87 -5.35
N ILE A 98 6.23 -11.17 -4.32
CA ILE A 98 5.58 -11.79 -3.17
C ILE A 98 4.36 -12.62 -3.58
N PHE A 99 3.49 -12.03 -4.42
CA PHE A 99 2.29 -12.71 -4.92
C PHE A 99 2.65 -13.96 -5.73
N MET A 100 3.61 -13.85 -6.66
CA MET A 100 4.09 -14.96 -7.49
C MET A 100 4.77 -16.08 -6.67
N LYS A 101 5.23 -15.79 -5.45
CA LYS A 101 5.80 -16.77 -4.51
C LYS A 101 4.77 -17.34 -3.52
N GLY A 102 3.48 -17.04 -3.67
CA GLY A 102 2.41 -17.55 -2.80
C GLY A 102 2.14 -16.66 -1.59
N ASN A 103 2.12 -15.33 -1.79
CA ASN A 103 1.76 -14.29 -0.82
C ASN A 103 2.70 -14.10 0.38
N SER A 104 3.80 -14.85 0.44
CA SER A 104 4.76 -14.76 1.53
C SER A 104 6.15 -15.16 1.05
N VAL A 105 7.15 -14.34 1.37
CA VAL A 105 8.56 -14.63 1.05
C VAL A 105 9.44 -14.41 2.27
N LYS A 106 10.49 -15.23 2.43
CA LYS A 106 11.52 -14.99 3.45
C LYS A 106 12.30 -13.70 3.13
N ASP A 107 12.82 -13.04 4.16
CA ASP A 107 13.67 -11.84 4.01
C ASP A 107 14.84 -12.09 3.04
N SER A 108 15.56 -13.21 3.21
CA SER A 108 16.66 -13.59 2.31
C SER A 108 16.24 -13.65 0.84
N ALA A 109 15.12 -14.33 0.53
CA ALA A 109 14.64 -14.49 -0.84
C ALA A 109 14.23 -13.16 -1.48
N LEU A 110 13.69 -12.22 -0.71
CA LEU A 110 13.35 -10.89 -1.21
C LEU A 110 14.62 -10.09 -1.56
N TRP A 111 15.62 -10.10 -0.69
CA TRP A 111 16.87 -9.37 -0.94
C TRP A 111 17.70 -9.98 -2.06
N GLU A 112 17.72 -11.31 -2.19
CA GLU A 112 18.32 -11.99 -3.35
C GLU A 112 17.64 -11.56 -4.66
N PHE A 113 16.30 -11.50 -4.68
CA PHE A 113 15.56 -11.02 -5.85
C PHE A 113 15.88 -9.56 -6.19
N LEU A 114 15.91 -8.66 -5.20
CA LEU A 114 16.28 -7.26 -5.43
C LEU A 114 17.73 -7.12 -5.92
N HIS A 115 18.65 -7.96 -5.43
CA HIS A 115 20.02 -8.00 -5.91
C HIS A 115 20.11 -8.40 -7.39
N LEU A 116 19.27 -9.33 -7.85
CA LEU A 116 19.17 -9.70 -9.28
C LEU A 116 18.67 -8.55 -10.16
N LEU A 117 17.94 -7.60 -9.58
CA LEU A 117 17.49 -6.37 -10.25
C LEU A 117 18.50 -5.22 -10.12
N HIS A 118 19.72 -5.49 -9.64
CA HIS A 118 20.75 -4.49 -9.36
C HIS A 118 20.35 -3.45 -8.30
N VAL A 119 19.38 -3.79 -7.45
CA VAL A 119 18.92 -2.96 -6.33
C VAL A 119 19.52 -3.51 -5.04
N TYR A 120 20.58 -2.86 -4.55
CA TYR A 120 21.38 -3.38 -3.43
C TYR A 120 20.96 -2.78 -2.09
N PRO A 121 20.77 -3.59 -1.02
CA PRO A 121 20.52 -3.07 0.32
C PRO A 121 21.72 -2.30 0.86
N GLY A 122 21.47 -1.18 1.56
CA GLY A 122 22.50 -0.42 2.28
C GLY A 122 23.41 0.48 1.43
N LYS A 123 23.23 0.51 0.10
CA LYS A 123 23.83 1.52 -0.78
C LYS A 123 22.79 2.59 -1.11
N GLN A 124 23.21 3.86 -1.16
CA GLN A 124 22.35 4.92 -1.67
C GLN A 124 22.14 4.72 -3.17
N HIS A 125 20.91 4.40 -3.56
CA HIS A 125 20.47 4.39 -4.94
C HIS A 125 20.10 5.82 -5.36
N GLN A 126 20.49 6.24 -6.57
CA GLN A 126 20.24 7.60 -7.06
C GLN A 126 18.74 7.97 -7.04
N VAL A 127 17.89 6.98 -7.31
CA VAL A 127 16.43 7.15 -7.39
C VAL A 127 15.72 6.78 -6.08
N PHE A 128 16.18 5.74 -5.38
CA PHE A 128 15.44 5.17 -4.24
C PHE A 128 16.02 5.56 -2.87
N GLY A 129 17.19 6.22 -2.85
CA GLY A 129 17.94 6.46 -1.63
C GLY A 129 18.36 5.14 -0.97
N ASP A 130 18.19 5.03 0.34
CA ASP A 130 18.43 3.79 1.07
C ASP A 130 17.26 2.81 0.86
N VAL A 131 17.44 1.86 -0.05
CA VAL A 131 16.43 0.84 -0.39
C VAL A 131 16.05 0.01 0.83
N ARG A 132 17.00 -0.28 1.72
CA ARG A 132 16.69 -1.08 2.91
C ARG A 132 15.68 -0.35 3.77
N LYS A 133 15.93 0.92 4.06
CA LYS A 133 15.00 1.78 4.80
C LYS A 133 13.67 1.96 4.06
N LEU A 134 13.70 2.14 2.74
CA LEU A 134 12.49 2.27 1.93
C LEU A 134 11.56 1.04 2.10
N VAL A 135 12.12 -0.17 1.96
CA VAL A 135 11.35 -1.42 2.05
C VAL A 135 10.93 -1.74 3.49
N THR A 136 11.83 -1.62 4.47
CA THR A 136 11.56 -2.07 5.85
C THR A 136 10.86 -1.04 6.73
N ASP A 137 10.99 0.25 6.41
CA ASP A 137 10.41 1.34 7.21
C ASP A 137 9.29 2.04 6.43
N GLU A 138 9.58 2.62 5.26
CA GLU A 138 8.63 3.47 4.54
C GLU A 138 7.41 2.66 4.04
N PHE A 139 7.61 1.59 3.25
CA PHE A 139 6.51 0.77 2.73
C PHE A 139 5.74 0.03 3.84
N VAL A 140 6.40 -0.31 4.95
CA VAL A 140 5.74 -0.92 6.12
C VAL A 140 4.89 0.11 6.87
N ARG A 141 5.39 1.33 7.07
CA ARG A 141 4.63 2.42 7.69
C ARG A 141 3.46 2.87 6.84
N GLN A 142 3.60 2.82 5.53
CA GLN A 142 2.53 3.07 4.56
C GLN A 142 1.53 1.92 4.47
N LYS A 143 1.81 0.77 5.09
CA LYS A 143 0.96 -0.44 5.10
C LYS A 143 0.84 -1.17 3.77
N TYR A 144 1.79 -0.95 2.85
CA TYR A 144 1.90 -1.76 1.65
C TYR A 144 2.58 -3.09 1.90
N LEU A 145 3.52 -3.15 2.84
CA LEU A 145 4.20 -4.38 3.25
C LEU A 145 3.96 -4.67 4.73
N GLU A 146 3.90 -5.95 5.06
CA GLU A 146 3.95 -6.44 6.42
C GLU A 146 5.16 -7.36 6.60
N ILE A 147 5.89 -7.12 7.70
CA ILE A 147 7.01 -7.96 8.12
C ILE A 147 6.56 -8.70 9.37
N THR A 148 6.57 -10.03 9.31
CA THR A 148 6.22 -10.87 10.46
C THR A 148 7.35 -11.84 10.76
N PRO A 149 7.61 -12.15 12.04
CA PRO A 149 8.58 -13.17 12.40
C PRO A 149 8.06 -14.56 11.99
N ILE A 150 8.97 -15.44 11.59
CA ILE A 150 8.67 -16.84 11.34
C ILE A 150 8.74 -17.57 12.68
N PRO A 151 7.64 -18.19 13.15
CA PRO A 151 7.64 -18.90 14.42
C PRO A 151 8.73 -19.98 14.46
N LEU A 152 9.32 -20.18 15.64
CA LEU A 152 10.22 -21.31 15.93
C LEU A 152 11.50 -21.34 15.07
N THR A 153 12.04 -20.17 14.72
CA THR A 153 13.34 -20.04 14.03
C THR A 153 14.42 -19.53 15.00
N ASP A 154 15.59 -20.17 14.98
CA ASP A 154 16.78 -19.73 15.72
C ASP A 154 17.99 -19.76 14.77
N PRO A 155 18.55 -18.60 14.36
CA PRO A 155 18.17 -17.24 14.77
C PRO A 155 16.79 -16.80 14.24
N PRO A 156 16.18 -15.74 14.79
CA PRO A 156 14.89 -15.23 14.33
C PRO A 156 14.88 -14.86 12.85
N GLU A 157 14.04 -15.52 12.07
CA GLU A 157 13.80 -15.21 10.66
C GLU A 157 12.52 -14.38 10.48
N PHE A 158 12.46 -13.62 9.39
CA PHE A 158 11.32 -12.78 9.03
C PHE A 158 10.81 -13.10 7.63
N LYS A 159 9.52 -12.82 7.41
CA LYS A 159 8.87 -12.94 6.11
C LYS A 159 8.13 -11.64 5.75
N TYR A 160 8.07 -11.36 4.46
CA TYR A 160 7.33 -10.25 3.86
C TYR A 160 6.03 -10.75 3.24
N GLN A 161 4.98 -9.98 3.44
CA GLN A 161 3.64 -10.20 2.89
C GLN A 161 3.05 -8.88 2.41
N TRP A 162 1.99 -8.96 1.60
CA TRP A 162 1.18 -7.78 1.28
C TRP A 162 0.57 -7.22 2.55
N GLY A 163 0.69 -5.91 2.73
CA GLY A 163 0.01 -5.20 3.80
C GLY A 163 -1.42 -4.81 3.41
N PRO A 164 -2.23 -4.39 4.39
CA PRO A 164 -3.66 -4.14 4.17
C PRO A 164 -3.95 -2.98 3.22
N ARG A 165 -2.99 -2.08 2.98
CA ARG A 165 -3.12 -1.04 1.94
C ARG A 165 -2.92 -1.62 0.54
N ALA A 166 -1.94 -2.50 0.36
CA ALA A 166 -1.69 -3.15 -0.93
C ALA A 166 -2.92 -3.95 -1.37
N GLU A 167 -3.53 -4.72 -0.46
CA GLU A 167 -4.75 -5.50 -0.71
C GLU A 167 -5.98 -4.64 -1.09
N LYS A 168 -5.94 -3.32 -0.86
CA LYS A 168 -7.04 -2.41 -1.21
C LYS A 168 -6.75 -1.55 -2.43
N GLU A 169 -5.50 -1.18 -2.66
CA GLU A 169 -5.11 -0.30 -3.77
C GLU A 169 -4.65 -1.08 -5.02
N ILE A 170 -4.22 -2.33 -4.87
CA ILE A 170 -3.57 -3.08 -5.95
C ILE A 170 -4.35 -4.37 -6.23
N SER A 171 -4.69 -4.57 -7.50
CA SER A 171 -5.35 -5.77 -7.99
C SER A 171 -4.33 -6.87 -8.25
N LYS A 172 -4.44 -7.99 -7.52
CA LYS A 172 -3.64 -9.21 -7.78
C LYS A 172 -3.83 -9.72 -9.21
N LYS A 173 -5.02 -9.51 -9.79
CA LYS A 173 -5.32 -9.84 -11.19
C LYS A 173 -4.50 -9.00 -12.16
N ASP A 174 -4.39 -7.70 -11.93
CA ASP A 174 -3.61 -6.82 -12.79
C ASP A 174 -2.12 -7.13 -12.69
N VAL A 175 -1.64 -7.43 -11.47
CA VAL A 175 -0.29 -7.95 -11.23
C VAL A 175 -0.03 -9.23 -12.01
N LEU A 176 -0.93 -10.22 -11.93
CA LEU A 176 -0.80 -11.48 -12.65
C LEU A 176 -0.75 -11.28 -14.16
N ASN A 177 -1.64 -10.44 -14.69
CA ASN A 177 -1.69 -10.12 -16.12
C ASN A 177 -0.41 -9.44 -16.60
N ALA A 178 0.13 -8.51 -15.79
CA ALA A 178 1.39 -7.85 -16.11
C ALA A 178 2.57 -8.84 -16.16
N VAL A 179 2.68 -9.73 -15.17
CA VAL A 179 3.73 -10.77 -15.12
C VAL A 179 3.58 -11.75 -16.28
N ALA A 180 2.37 -12.18 -16.60
CA ALA A 180 2.06 -13.07 -17.71
C ALA A 180 2.50 -12.47 -19.04
N LYS A 181 2.19 -11.18 -19.27
CA LYS A 181 2.62 -10.43 -20.46
C LYS A 181 4.15 -10.35 -20.57
N ILE A 182 4.85 -10.06 -19.47
CA ILE A 182 6.33 -9.98 -19.45
C ILE A 182 6.96 -11.33 -19.79
N GLN A 183 6.38 -12.43 -19.31
CA GLN A 183 6.90 -13.78 -19.57
C GLN A 183 6.39 -14.41 -20.88
N GLY A 184 5.51 -13.74 -21.62
CA GLY A 184 4.86 -14.31 -22.81
C GLY A 184 4.02 -15.55 -22.50
N LYS A 185 3.42 -15.62 -21.31
CA LYS A 185 2.59 -16.74 -20.84
C LYS A 185 1.13 -16.31 -20.66
N ASP A 186 0.24 -17.28 -20.65
CA ASP A 186 -1.14 -17.05 -20.24
C ASP A 186 -1.24 -16.96 -18.69
N PRO A 187 -2.04 -16.04 -18.11
CA PRO A 187 -2.25 -15.96 -16.67
C PRO A 187 -2.67 -17.29 -16.02
N THR A 188 -3.40 -18.14 -16.75
CA THR A 188 -3.84 -19.47 -16.28
C THR A 188 -2.70 -20.46 -16.11
N PHE A 189 -1.51 -20.18 -16.64
CA PHE A 189 -0.29 -20.97 -16.40
C PHE A 189 0.00 -21.09 -14.90
N TRP A 190 -0.30 -20.05 -14.12
CA TRP A 190 -0.20 -20.05 -12.67
C TRP A 190 -1.57 -20.28 -12.04
N ALA A 191 -2.07 -21.52 -12.10
CA ALA A 191 -3.44 -21.87 -11.68
C ALA A 191 -3.78 -21.39 -10.25
N SER A 192 -2.85 -21.54 -9.30
CA SER A 192 -3.06 -21.09 -7.91
C SER A 192 -3.24 -19.57 -7.83
N GLN A 193 -2.34 -18.82 -8.47
CA GLN A 193 -2.37 -17.36 -8.50
C GLN A 193 -3.58 -16.84 -9.27
N TYR A 194 -3.96 -17.50 -10.37
CA TYR A 194 -5.14 -17.15 -11.15
C TYR A 194 -6.43 -17.33 -10.35
N SER A 195 -6.55 -18.45 -9.63
CA SER A 195 -7.70 -18.71 -8.77
C SER A 195 -7.81 -17.69 -7.64
N GLU A 196 -6.68 -17.31 -7.01
CA GLU A 196 -6.69 -16.30 -5.96
C GLU A 196 -6.98 -14.91 -6.49
N ALA A 197 -6.41 -14.53 -7.63
CA ALA A 197 -6.63 -13.23 -8.25
C ALA A 197 -8.07 -13.05 -8.78
N ALA A 198 -8.80 -14.16 -8.97
CA ALA A 198 -10.20 -14.16 -9.40
C ALA A 198 -11.21 -14.13 -8.23
N ALA A 199 -10.74 -14.32 -7.00
CA ALA A 199 -11.56 -14.27 -5.78
C ALA A 199 -11.70 -12.84 -5.23
#